data_AF-A0A7S0J6S8-F1
#
_entry.id   AF-A0A7S0J6S8-F1
#
_cell.length_a   1.000
_cell.length_b   1.000
_cell.length_c   1.000
_cell.angle_alpha   90.00
_cell.angle_beta   90.00
_cell.angle_gamma   90.00
#
_symmetry.space_group_name_H-M   'P 1'
#
loop_
_entity.id
_entity.type
_entity.pdbx_description
1 polymer ?
#
loop_
_entity_poly.entity_id
_entity_poly.type
_entity_poly.pdbx_seq_one_letter_code
_entity_poly.pdbx_strand_id
1 'polypeptide(L)'
;MEYSHSASACAHARRAAPQLLGMCDRTGILYKIDLTTGAAFPRWAIADGDGDEAKPFKGEWATVKGDKLWVGSPGVKWFDASGTTVLHRNPEWVKHMDSRGHIVNHDWGLVYAALRRSAGATSKGFLWHEAVHWDELNQLWVFLPRRWSEGRPDSRHVLDPAPNPRYDETRGANFLLLASEDFSNITMRRLGPLEPEWGFTSVRKVLGTTDTYVALKVREVKGEPMQSKLAVFDLQGRFLLDPPFASVPGANVKFEGVEFIGIPSMHRYIRGQGSDPSVSMAECKRRLKEHMADEASTSLLRPARVEMSAHVIAE
;
A
#
# COMPACT_ATOMS: atom_id res chain seq x y z
N MET A 1 -13.68 12.21 -6.39
CA MET A 1 -12.93 11.47 -7.41
C MET A 1 -12.06 10.53 -6.60
N GLU A 2 -12.37 9.24 -6.67
CA GLU A 2 -11.92 8.17 -5.76
C GLU A 2 -10.45 7.84 -6.07
N TYR A 3 -9.54 7.86 -5.09
CA TYR A 3 -8.13 7.50 -5.27
C TYR A 3 -7.78 6.35 -4.32
N SER A 4 -7.40 5.21 -4.88
CA SER A 4 -7.14 4.01 -4.09
C SER A 4 -5.71 4.05 -3.53
N HIS A 5 -4.68 4.28 -4.35
CA HIS A 5 -3.29 4.12 -3.88
C HIS A 5 -2.42 5.33 -4.25
N SER A 6 -1.52 5.72 -3.33
CA SER A 6 -0.62 6.84 -3.55
C SER A 6 0.83 6.50 -3.34
N ALA A 7 1.71 7.21 -4.03
CA ALA A 7 3.12 7.24 -3.73
C ALA A 7 3.65 8.64 -4.01
N SER A 8 4.59 9.11 -3.20
CA SER A 8 5.38 10.29 -3.52
C SER A 8 6.52 9.91 -4.45
N ALA A 9 6.48 10.35 -5.71
CA ALA A 9 7.50 10.05 -6.72
C ALA A 9 8.04 11.34 -7.36
N CYS A 10 9.33 11.35 -7.69
CA CYS A 10 9.94 12.44 -8.44
C CYS A 10 9.46 12.41 -9.89
N ALA A 11 8.56 13.32 -10.26
CA ALA A 11 8.27 13.58 -11.65
C ALA A 11 9.20 14.68 -12.18
N HIS A 12 9.80 14.40 -13.34
CA HIS A 12 10.46 15.34 -14.24
C HIS A 12 11.78 15.99 -13.77
N ALA A 13 12.88 15.55 -14.40
CA ALA A 13 14.22 16.16 -14.39
C ALA A 13 14.89 16.27 -13.00
N ARG A 14 16.22 16.28 -12.98
CA ARG A 14 17.07 16.22 -11.78
C ARG A 14 16.95 17.41 -10.80
N ARG A 15 15.89 18.25 -10.92
CA ARG A 15 15.65 19.48 -10.15
C ARG A 15 14.18 19.74 -9.77
N ALA A 16 13.19 18.96 -10.20
CA ALA A 16 11.80 19.19 -9.75
C ALA A 16 11.55 18.60 -8.36
N ALA A 17 10.68 19.25 -7.59
CA ALA A 17 10.22 18.71 -6.32
C ALA A 17 9.43 17.39 -6.54
N PRO A 18 9.52 16.44 -5.60
CA PRO A 18 8.70 15.23 -5.66
C PRO A 18 7.21 15.59 -5.77
N GLN A 19 6.49 14.82 -6.57
CA GLN A 19 5.04 14.95 -6.76
C GLN A 19 4.33 13.88 -5.93
N LEU A 20 3.24 14.27 -5.27
CA LEU A 20 2.29 13.31 -4.73
C LEU A 20 1.43 12.79 -5.88
N LEU A 21 1.47 11.48 -6.10
CA LEU A 21 0.67 10.82 -7.12
C LEU A 21 -0.38 9.92 -6.46
N GLY A 22 -1.60 9.93 -7.00
CA GLY A 22 -2.68 9.01 -6.66
C GLY A 22 -3.16 8.26 -7.90
N MET A 23 -3.56 7.01 -7.76
CA MET A 23 -4.03 6.16 -8.85
C MET A 23 -5.52 5.87 -8.68
N CYS A 24 -6.25 5.86 -9.80
CA CYS A 24 -7.63 5.38 -9.85
C CYS A 24 -7.64 3.95 -10.44
N ASP A 25 -8.11 2.98 -9.67
CA ASP A 25 -8.12 1.56 -10.04
C ASP A 25 -9.18 1.20 -11.11
N ARG A 26 -10.14 2.10 -11.36
CA ARG A 26 -11.16 1.96 -12.40
C ARG A 26 -10.73 2.53 -13.75
N THR A 27 -10.06 3.68 -13.74
CA THR A 27 -9.66 4.38 -14.98
C THR A 27 -8.22 4.11 -15.37
N GLY A 28 -7.41 3.50 -14.49
CA GLY A 28 -5.99 3.28 -14.72
C GLY A 28 -5.18 4.58 -14.85
N ILE A 29 -5.74 5.72 -14.42
CA ILE A 29 -5.09 7.02 -14.53
C ILE A 29 -4.34 7.33 -13.23
N LEU A 30 -3.08 7.74 -13.37
CA LEU A 30 -2.30 8.43 -12.35
C LEU A 30 -2.59 9.93 -12.37
N TYR A 31 -2.84 10.47 -11.19
CA TYR A 31 -3.13 11.87 -10.95
C TYR A 31 -2.02 12.49 -10.11
N LYS A 32 -1.58 13.70 -10.49
CA LYS A 32 -0.85 14.57 -9.57
C LYS A 32 -1.84 15.18 -8.61
N ILE A 33 -1.62 14.99 -7.31
CA ILE A 33 -2.38 15.63 -6.25
C ILE A 33 -1.62 16.88 -5.81
N ASP A 34 -2.27 18.02 -5.88
CA ASP A 34 -1.76 19.29 -5.40
C ASP A 34 -2.28 19.54 -3.98
N LEU A 35 -1.39 19.42 -3.00
CA LEU A 35 -1.75 19.55 -1.58
C LEU A 35 -2.16 20.97 -1.19
N THR A 36 -1.77 21.99 -1.95
CA THR A 36 -2.13 23.38 -1.66
C THR A 36 -3.56 23.68 -2.07
N THR A 37 -4.00 23.13 -3.19
CA THR A 37 -5.34 23.38 -3.76
C THR A 37 -6.32 22.25 -3.50
N GLY A 38 -5.84 21.06 -3.12
CA GLY A 38 -6.61 19.82 -3.09
C GLY A 38 -6.98 19.29 -4.48
N ALA A 39 -6.51 19.96 -5.55
CA ALA A 39 -6.85 19.58 -6.92
C ALA A 39 -6.06 18.34 -7.36
N ALA A 40 -6.70 17.53 -8.20
CA ALA A 40 -6.08 16.36 -8.79
C ALA A 40 -6.07 16.50 -10.31
N PHE A 41 -4.90 16.31 -10.89
CA PHE A 41 -4.67 16.53 -12.31
C PHE A 41 -4.25 15.23 -12.98
N PRO A 42 -4.97 14.75 -14.00
CA PRO A 42 -4.58 13.54 -14.71
C PRO A 42 -3.19 13.73 -15.34
N ARG A 43 -2.39 12.66 -15.37
CA ARG A 43 -1.04 12.68 -15.92
C ARG A 43 -0.81 11.54 -16.90
N TRP A 44 -1.04 10.31 -16.46
CA TRP A 44 -0.74 9.12 -17.26
C TRP A 44 -1.88 8.12 -17.18
N ALA A 45 -2.34 7.63 -18.32
CA ALA A 45 -3.23 6.48 -18.41
C ALA A 45 -2.40 5.21 -18.60
N ILE A 46 -2.74 4.15 -17.87
CA ILE A 46 -2.01 2.88 -17.87
C ILE A 46 -2.95 1.77 -18.35
N ALA A 47 -2.54 1.05 -19.39
CA ALA A 47 -3.23 -0.13 -19.91
C ALA A 47 -2.99 -1.36 -19.01
N ASP A 48 -3.98 -2.25 -18.95
CA ASP A 48 -3.91 -3.48 -18.16
C ASP A 48 -2.84 -4.47 -18.69
N GLY A 49 -2.53 -5.51 -17.91
CA GLY A 49 -1.73 -6.64 -18.37
C GLY A 49 -0.33 -6.27 -18.86
N ASP A 50 0.03 -6.73 -20.05
CA ASP A 50 1.34 -6.49 -20.67
C ASP A 50 1.51 -5.07 -21.27
N GLY A 51 0.47 -4.24 -21.20
CA GLY A 51 0.43 -2.88 -21.72
C GLY A 51 -0.33 -2.71 -23.03
N ASP A 52 -0.77 -3.80 -23.67
CA ASP A 52 -1.51 -3.77 -24.94
C ASP A 52 -2.98 -4.21 -24.77
N GLU A 53 -3.53 -4.00 -23.57
CA GLU A 53 -4.93 -4.28 -23.25
C GLU A 53 -5.81 -3.03 -23.39
N ALA A 54 -6.98 -3.18 -24.01
CA ALA A 54 -7.94 -2.07 -24.13
C ALA A 54 -8.54 -1.66 -22.77
N LYS A 55 -8.50 -2.56 -21.79
CA LYS A 55 -9.00 -2.32 -20.43
C LYS A 55 -7.99 -1.48 -19.63
N PRO A 56 -8.45 -0.55 -18.78
CA PRO A 56 -7.58 0.16 -17.87
C PRO A 56 -6.93 -0.74 -16.82
N PHE A 57 -5.70 -0.40 -16.44
CA PHE A 57 -4.96 -1.08 -15.39
C PHE A 57 -5.65 -0.91 -14.03
N LYS A 58 -5.98 -2.02 -13.39
CA LYS A 58 -6.45 -2.03 -11.99
C LYS A 58 -5.25 -2.02 -11.07
N GLY A 59 -4.78 -0.83 -10.75
CA GLY A 59 -3.66 -0.64 -9.85
C GLY A 59 -4.13 -0.57 -8.40
N GLU A 60 -3.51 -1.42 -7.57
CA GLU A 60 -3.88 -1.67 -6.18
C GLU A 60 -2.75 -1.39 -5.20
N TRP A 61 -1.56 -1.02 -5.68
CA TRP A 61 -0.50 -0.56 -4.80
C TRP A 61 0.48 0.30 -5.59
N ALA A 62 1.20 1.15 -4.87
CA ALA A 62 2.26 1.97 -5.43
C ALA A 62 3.45 2.04 -4.46
N THR A 63 4.66 2.16 -4.99
CA THR A 63 5.88 2.45 -4.21
C THR A 63 6.95 3.09 -5.09
N VAL A 64 8.05 3.54 -4.51
CA VAL A 64 9.21 4.06 -5.26
C VAL A 64 10.40 3.16 -4.97
N LYS A 65 11.09 2.76 -6.04
CA LYS A 65 12.35 1.99 -5.99
C LYS A 65 13.36 2.64 -6.91
N GLY A 66 14.45 3.13 -6.34
CA GLY A 66 15.37 4.03 -7.05
C GLY A 66 14.66 5.31 -7.50
N ASP A 67 14.72 5.60 -8.80
CA ASP A 67 14.13 6.80 -9.43
C ASP A 67 12.80 6.53 -10.16
N LYS A 68 12.18 5.39 -9.89
CA LYS A 68 10.97 4.92 -10.59
C LYS A 68 9.80 4.75 -9.65
N LEU A 69 8.63 5.18 -10.10
CA LEU A 69 7.35 4.80 -9.52
C LEU A 69 7.02 3.38 -9.97
N TRP A 70 6.76 2.49 -9.03
CA TRP A 70 6.24 1.15 -9.29
C TRP A 70 4.78 1.08 -8.87
N VAL A 71 3.93 0.57 -9.75
CA VAL A 71 2.51 0.32 -9.46
C VAL A 71 2.16 -1.10 -9.86
N GLY A 72 1.38 -1.79 -9.02
CA GLY A 72 1.01 -3.17 -9.28
C GLY A 72 -0.47 -3.42 -9.09
N SER A 73 -0.92 -4.47 -9.77
CA SER A 73 -2.25 -5.05 -9.62
C SER A 73 -2.31 -5.99 -8.41
N PRO A 74 -3.50 -6.54 -8.06
CA PRO A 74 -3.64 -7.31 -6.82
C PRO A 74 -2.87 -8.63 -6.74
N GLY A 75 -2.22 -9.08 -7.82
CA GLY A 75 -1.33 -10.25 -7.81
C GLY A 75 -2.05 -11.59 -7.88
N VAL A 76 -3.25 -11.61 -8.44
CA VAL A 76 -4.11 -12.79 -8.55
C VAL A 76 -4.40 -13.13 -10.01
N LYS A 77 -4.65 -14.42 -10.27
CA LYS A 77 -5.17 -14.86 -11.56
C LYS A 77 -6.65 -14.53 -11.64
N TRP A 78 -7.13 -14.23 -12.85
CA TRP A 78 -8.56 -14.05 -13.11
C TRP A 78 -9.15 -15.37 -13.59
N PHE A 79 -10.29 -15.75 -13.04
CA PHE A 79 -10.95 -17.03 -13.32
C PHE A 79 -12.33 -16.84 -13.92
N ASP A 80 -12.86 -17.91 -14.51
CA ASP A 80 -14.25 -17.99 -14.90
C ASP A 80 -15.20 -17.94 -13.67
N ALA A 81 -16.50 -17.82 -13.92
CA ALA A 81 -17.50 -17.76 -12.86
C ALA A 81 -17.54 -19.00 -11.96
N SER A 82 -16.97 -20.13 -12.40
CA SER A 82 -16.87 -21.35 -11.61
C SER A 82 -15.62 -21.38 -10.71
N GLY A 83 -14.67 -20.46 -10.93
CA GLY A 83 -13.35 -20.46 -10.31
C GLY A 83 -12.40 -21.52 -10.89
N THR A 84 -12.83 -22.36 -11.82
CA THR A 84 -12.04 -23.55 -12.20
C THR A 84 -10.98 -23.22 -13.25
N THR A 85 -11.30 -22.35 -14.21
CA THR A 85 -10.43 -22.03 -15.35
C THR A 85 -9.84 -20.65 -15.20
N VAL A 86 -8.52 -20.53 -15.36
CA VAL A 86 -7.85 -19.21 -15.46
C VAL A 86 -8.17 -18.62 -16.83
N LEU A 87 -8.83 -17.46 -16.85
CA LEU A 87 -9.14 -16.72 -18.07
C LEU A 87 -7.96 -15.89 -18.54
N HIS A 88 -7.30 -15.17 -17.62
CA HIS A 88 -6.12 -14.35 -17.91
C HIS A 88 -5.31 -14.06 -16.65
N ARG A 89 -4.12 -13.50 -16.83
CA ARG A 89 -3.14 -13.20 -15.77
C ARG A 89 -2.85 -11.71 -15.60
N ASN A 90 -3.64 -10.84 -16.23
CA ASN A 90 -3.43 -9.39 -16.22
C ASN A 90 -3.23 -8.79 -14.81
N PRO A 91 -3.96 -9.23 -13.75
CA PRO A 91 -3.73 -8.70 -12.40
C PRO A 91 -2.41 -9.17 -11.74
N GLU A 92 -1.63 -10.03 -12.39
CA GLU A 92 -0.27 -10.40 -11.98
C GLU A 92 0.82 -9.51 -12.61
N TRP A 93 0.45 -8.47 -13.37
CA TRP A 93 1.41 -7.54 -13.97
C TRP A 93 1.71 -6.34 -13.08
N VAL A 94 2.95 -5.87 -13.18
CA VAL A 94 3.46 -4.68 -12.49
C VAL A 94 4.05 -3.72 -13.50
N LYS A 95 3.91 -2.42 -13.24
CA LYS A 95 4.37 -1.35 -14.10
C LYS A 95 5.40 -0.54 -13.33
N HIS A 96 6.46 -0.12 -14.01
CA HIS A 96 7.25 1.00 -13.50
C HIS A 96 7.26 2.16 -14.47
N MET A 97 7.33 3.36 -13.93
CA MET A 97 7.38 4.62 -14.66
C MET A 97 8.60 5.42 -14.24
N ASP A 98 9.38 5.86 -15.23
CA ASP A 98 10.50 6.77 -14.98
C ASP A 98 10.03 8.24 -14.86
N SER A 99 10.95 9.14 -14.48
CA SER A 99 10.66 10.58 -14.36
C SER A 99 10.24 11.27 -15.67
N ARG A 100 10.41 10.61 -16.83
CA ARG A 100 9.99 11.09 -18.16
C ARG A 100 8.61 10.55 -18.55
N GLY A 101 8.02 9.66 -17.75
CA GLY A 101 6.73 9.05 -18.02
C GLY A 101 6.81 7.80 -18.91
N HIS A 102 8.00 7.23 -19.15
CA HIS A 102 8.11 5.96 -19.87
C HIS A 102 7.67 4.82 -18.94
N ILE A 103 6.75 3.99 -19.44
CA ILE A 103 6.20 2.85 -18.71
C ILE A 103 6.85 1.56 -19.22
N VAL A 104 7.25 0.70 -18.30
CA VAL A 104 7.70 -0.66 -18.58
C VAL A 104 6.82 -1.66 -17.82
N ASN A 105 6.39 -2.70 -18.53
CA ASN A 105 5.48 -3.73 -18.02
C ASN A 105 6.28 -4.99 -17.62
N HIS A 106 5.99 -5.56 -16.45
CA HIS A 106 6.68 -6.72 -15.88
C HIS A 106 5.68 -7.83 -15.56
N ASP A 107 5.88 -9.02 -16.11
CA ASP A 107 5.13 -10.21 -15.69
C ASP A 107 5.67 -10.66 -14.32
N TRP A 108 4.88 -10.43 -13.27
CA TRP A 108 5.21 -10.81 -11.89
C TRP A 108 4.55 -12.12 -11.46
N GLY A 109 3.97 -12.93 -12.34
CA GLY A 109 3.26 -14.13 -11.87
C GLY A 109 4.15 -15.18 -11.20
N LEU A 110 5.43 -15.29 -11.56
CA LEU A 110 6.36 -16.13 -10.79
C LEU A 110 6.68 -15.53 -9.42
N VAL A 111 6.75 -14.21 -9.32
CA VAL A 111 6.93 -13.47 -8.07
C VAL A 111 5.72 -13.65 -7.15
N TYR A 112 4.51 -13.39 -7.64
CA TYR A 112 3.26 -13.60 -6.89
C TYR A 112 3.04 -15.06 -6.54
N ALA A 113 3.41 -16.00 -7.40
CA ALA A 113 3.38 -17.42 -7.07
C ALA A 113 4.36 -17.78 -5.94
N ALA A 114 5.55 -17.16 -5.89
CA ALA A 114 6.50 -17.36 -4.80
C ALA A 114 5.98 -16.78 -3.48
N LEU A 115 5.45 -15.55 -3.49
CA LEU A 115 4.81 -14.92 -2.32
C LEU A 115 3.65 -15.78 -1.79
N ARG A 116 2.76 -16.25 -2.68
CA ARG A 116 1.65 -17.15 -2.34
C ARG A 116 2.13 -18.43 -1.67
N ARG A 117 3.16 -19.08 -2.21
CA ARG A 117 3.75 -20.31 -1.63
C ARG A 117 4.34 -20.05 -0.25
N SER A 118 5.08 -18.95 -0.07
CA SER A 118 5.66 -18.58 1.24
C SER A 118 4.59 -18.26 2.29
N ALA A 119 3.40 -17.83 1.86
CA ALA A 119 2.23 -17.64 2.71
C ALA A 119 1.43 -18.94 2.97
N GLY A 120 1.91 -20.10 2.50
CA GLY A 120 1.27 -21.40 2.69
C GLY A 120 0.01 -21.63 1.83
N ALA A 121 -0.27 -20.75 0.86
CA ALA A 121 -1.38 -20.95 -0.05
C ALA A 121 -1.03 -21.93 -1.17
N THR A 122 -1.95 -22.86 -1.44
CA THR A 122 -1.83 -23.86 -2.50
C THR A 122 -2.07 -23.24 -3.88
N SER A 123 -1.99 -24.03 -4.95
CA SER A 123 -2.36 -23.58 -6.30
C SER A 123 -3.83 -23.17 -6.44
N LYS A 124 -4.68 -23.55 -5.48
CA LYS A 124 -6.10 -23.20 -5.40
C LYS A 124 -6.37 -22.17 -4.30
N GLY A 125 -5.34 -21.59 -3.71
CA GLY A 125 -5.44 -20.47 -2.78
C GLY A 125 -5.02 -19.18 -3.47
N PHE A 126 -5.15 -18.06 -2.77
CA PHE A 126 -4.75 -16.76 -3.29
C PHE A 126 -4.18 -15.86 -2.21
N LEU A 127 -3.49 -14.82 -2.67
CA LEU A 127 -2.98 -13.73 -1.88
C LEU A 127 -3.30 -12.44 -2.64
N TRP A 128 -4.06 -11.52 -2.03
CA TRP A 128 -4.45 -10.26 -2.64
C TRP A 128 -3.58 -9.14 -2.06
N HIS A 129 -2.91 -8.38 -2.91
CA HIS A 129 -1.92 -7.38 -2.52
C HIS A 129 -2.42 -5.96 -2.75
N GLU A 130 -2.46 -5.16 -1.68
CA GLU A 130 -2.73 -3.72 -1.74
C GLU A 130 -1.73 -2.88 -0.94
N ALA A 131 -1.16 -3.45 0.13
CA ALA A 131 -0.08 -2.82 0.86
C ALA A 131 1.27 -3.43 0.44
N VAL A 132 1.97 -2.73 -0.45
CA VAL A 132 3.33 -3.08 -0.91
C VAL A 132 4.25 -1.87 -0.80
N HIS A 133 5.46 -2.09 -0.31
CA HIS A 133 6.48 -1.05 -0.18
C HIS A 133 7.88 -1.59 -0.47
N TRP A 134 8.67 -0.82 -1.21
CA TRP A 134 10.10 -1.03 -1.33
C TRP A 134 10.84 -0.22 -0.26
N ASP A 135 11.56 -0.90 0.61
CA ASP A 135 12.43 -0.26 1.59
C ASP A 135 13.84 -0.10 1.02
N GLU A 136 14.13 1.10 0.52
CA GLU A 136 15.42 1.45 -0.06
C GLU A 136 16.60 1.29 0.91
N LEU A 137 16.42 1.48 2.22
CA LEU A 137 17.54 1.37 3.16
C LEU A 137 17.94 -0.10 3.37
N ASN A 138 16.95 -0.98 3.47
CA ASN A 138 17.20 -2.40 3.73
C ASN A 138 17.21 -3.25 2.45
N GLN A 139 16.97 -2.64 1.28
CA GLN A 139 16.89 -3.29 -0.03
C GLN A 139 15.95 -4.51 -0.03
N LEU A 140 14.76 -4.31 0.52
CA LEU A 140 13.75 -5.36 0.66
C LEU A 140 12.36 -4.89 0.24
N TRP A 141 11.57 -5.83 -0.23
CA TRP A 141 10.15 -5.65 -0.44
C TRP A 141 9.37 -6.04 0.82
N VAL A 142 8.43 -5.19 1.20
CA VAL A 142 7.46 -5.42 2.29
C VAL A 142 6.08 -5.60 1.68
N PHE A 143 5.43 -6.73 1.96
CA PHE A 143 4.03 -6.95 1.60
C PHE A 143 3.21 -7.22 2.86
N LEU A 144 2.06 -6.53 2.95
CA LEU A 144 0.97 -6.83 3.86
C LEU A 144 -0.27 -7.17 3.02
N PRO A 145 -0.53 -8.45 2.72
CA PRO A 145 -1.68 -8.84 1.91
C PRO A 145 -3.00 -8.36 2.51
N ARG A 146 -3.92 -7.85 1.68
CA ARG A 146 -5.30 -7.53 2.10
C ARG A 146 -6.03 -8.80 2.47
N ARG A 147 -5.98 -9.79 1.57
CA ARG A 147 -6.71 -11.05 1.68
C ARG A 147 -5.82 -12.26 1.47
N TRP A 148 -6.20 -13.38 2.08
CA TRP A 148 -5.54 -14.67 1.92
C TRP A 148 -6.53 -15.83 2.00
N SER A 149 -6.30 -16.83 1.16
CA SER A 149 -6.97 -18.13 1.23
C SER A 149 -5.95 -19.24 1.02
N GLU A 150 -5.98 -20.26 1.87
CA GLU A 150 -5.12 -21.43 1.74
C GLU A 150 -5.45 -22.28 0.49
N GLY A 151 -6.73 -22.31 0.10
CA GLY A 151 -7.20 -23.08 -1.05
C GLY A 151 -7.49 -24.57 -0.78
N ARG A 152 -7.68 -24.97 0.48
CA ARG A 152 -8.13 -26.34 0.80
C ARG A 152 -9.63 -26.50 0.55
N PRO A 153 -10.10 -27.68 0.09
CA PRO A 153 -11.50 -28.01 0.11
C PRO A 153 -11.95 -28.22 1.57
N ASP A 154 -12.50 -27.19 2.20
CA ASP A 154 -13.34 -27.40 3.38
C ASP A 154 -14.69 -27.93 2.89
N SER A 155 -15.11 -29.06 3.46
CA SER A 155 -16.42 -29.72 3.39
C SER A 155 -17.70 -28.86 3.42
N ARG A 156 -17.62 -27.53 3.59
CA ARG A 156 -18.77 -26.60 3.52
C ARG A 156 -18.62 -25.44 2.54
N HIS A 157 -17.48 -25.30 1.86
CA HIS A 157 -17.25 -24.22 0.90
C HIS A 157 -16.54 -24.75 -0.35
N VAL A 158 -17.11 -24.44 -1.51
CA VAL A 158 -16.48 -24.68 -2.82
C VAL A 158 -15.04 -24.17 -2.74
N LEU A 159 -14.10 -24.94 -3.31
CA LEU A 159 -12.72 -24.52 -3.54
C LEU A 159 -12.73 -23.03 -3.93
N ASP A 160 -11.89 -22.21 -3.31
CA ASP A 160 -11.83 -20.76 -3.54
C ASP A 160 -10.56 -20.41 -4.33
N PRO A 161 -10.40 -20.94 -5.57
CA PRO A 161 -9.23 -20.71 -6.42
C PRO A 161 -9.14 -19.26 -6.89
N ALA A 162 -10.24 -18.50 -6.78
CA ALA A 162 -10.42 -17.16 -7.30
C ALA A 162 -11.07 -16.26 -6.26
N PRO A 163 -10.63 -15.01 -6.07
CA PRO A 163 -11.32 -14.04 -5.23
C PRO A 163 -12.81 -13.98 -5.55
N ASN A 164 -13.67 -14.18 -4.55
CA ASN A 164 -15.12 -14.17 -4.71
C ASN A 164 -15.74 -13.06 -3.85
N PRO A 165 -16.39 -12.05 -4.45
CA PRO A 165 -16.98 -10.94 -3.70
C PRO A 165 -17.94 -11.35 -2.57
N ARG A 166 -18.55 -12.54 -2.62
CA ARG A 166 -19.46 -13.02 -1.57
C ARG A 166 -18.76 -13.58 -0.34
N TYR A 167 -17.54 -14.10 -0.47
CA TYR A 167 -16.83 -14.79 0.61
C TYR A 167 -15.58 -14.03 1.06
N ASP A 168 -15.07 -13.15 0.20
CA ASP A 168 -13.84 -12.41 0.40
C ASP A 168 -13.88 -11.36 1.53
N GLU A 169 -15.08 -10.91 1.93
CA GLU A 169 -15.26 -9.94 3.02
C GLU A 169 -14.67 -10.44 4.34
N THR A 170 -14.51 -11.76 4.51
CA THR A 170 -13.95 -12.39 5.72
C THR A 170 -12.60 -13.07 5.48
N ARG A 171 -11.92 -12.75 4.38
CA ARG A 171 -10.62 -13.34 3.99
C ARG A 171 -9.42 -12.47 4.38
N GLY A 172 -9.57 -11.53 5.31
CA GLY A 172 -8.49 -10.68 5.80
C GLY A 172 -7.24 -11.46 6.19
N ALA A 173 -6.05 -10.93 5.93
CA ALA A 173 -4.79 -11.56 6.30
C ALA A 173 -4.10 -10.81 7.46
N ASN A 174 -3.16 -11.50 8.11
CA ASN A 174 -2.28 -10.91 9.13
C ASN A 174 -0.80 -11.20 8.85
N PHE A 175 -0.41 -11.23 7.57
CA PHE A 175 0.96 -11.57 7.18
C PHE A 175 1.83 -10.34 6.97
N LEU A 176 3.09 -10.48 7.37
CA LEU A 176 4.22 -9.65 6.98
C LEU A 176 5.16 -10.50 6.15
N LEU A 177 5.19 -10.27 4.85
CA LEU A 177 6.11 -10.92 3.92
C LEU A 177 7.26 -9.95 3.63
N LEU A 178 8.49 -10.41 3.85
CA LEU A 178 9.71 -9.69 3.53
C LEU A 178 10.46 -10.47 2.45
N ALA A 179 10.71 -9.83 1.32
CA ALA A 179 11.42 -10.44 0.20
C ALA A 179 12.68 -9.66 -0.17
N SER A 180 13.74 -10.37 -0.58
CA SER A 180 14.90 -9.76 -1.23
C SER A 180 14.50 -9.10 -2.55
N GLU A 181 15.33 -8.19 -3.05
CA GLU A 181 15.10 -7.45 -4.30
C GLU A 181 14.71 -8.35 -5.49
N ASP A 182 15.37 -9.50 -5.59
CA ASP A 182 15.20 -10.51 -6.65
C ASP A 182 14.18 -11.61 -6.29
N PHE A 183 13.54 -11.51 -5.13
CA PHE A 183 12.61 -12.50 -4.58
C PHE A 183 13.19 -13.91 -4.37
N SER A 184 14.53 -14.06 -4.38
CA SER A 184 15.19 -15.34 -4.10
C SER A 184 15.02 -15.79 -2.65
N ASN A 185 14.85 -14.85 -1.73
CA ASN A 185 14.54 -15.10 -0.33
C ASN A 185 13.24 -14.39 0.06
N ILE A 186 12.27 -15.15 0.56
CA ILE A 186 10.98 -14.65 1.05
C ILE A 186 10.74 -15.24 2.43
N THR A 187 10.63 -14.38 3.43
CA THR A 187 10.25 -14.76 4.79
C THR A 187 8.83 -14.29 5.09
N MET A 188 8.08 -15.09 5.85
CA MET A 188 6.72 -14.77 6.25
C MET A 188 6.63 -14.76 7.78
N ARG A 189 5.99 -13.72 8.31
CA ARG A 189 5.69 -13.56 9.74
C ARG A 189 4.22 -13.18 9.90
N ARG A 190 3.72 -13.26 11.13
CA ARG A 190 2.39 -12.74 11.47
C ARG A 190 2.51 -11.38 12.15
N LEU A 191 1.65 -10.44 11.76
CA LEU A 191 1.53 -9.11 12.33
C LEU A 191 0.22 -9.04 13.14
N GLY A 192 0.30 -9.45 14.41
CA GLY A 192 -0.86 -9.52 15.31
C GLY A 192 -1.81 -10.69 15.06
N PRO A 193 -2.95 -10.72 15.77
CA PRO A 193 -4.00 -11.73 15.57
C PRO A 193 -4.67 -11.57 14.19
N LEU A 194 -5.26 -12.66 13.70
CA LEU A 194 -6.07 -12.63 12.49
C LEU A 194 -7.39 -11.90 12.79
N GLU A 195 -7.71 -10.92 11.95
CA GLU A 195 -8.98 -10.20 11.97
C GLU A 195 -9.67 -10.43 10.61
N PRO A 196 -10.58 -11.42 10.50
CA PRO A 196 -11.08 -11.88 9.20
C PRO A 196 -11.72 -10.79 8.33
N GLU A 197 -12.37 -9.82 8.95
CA GLU A 197 -13.06 -8.72 8.24
C GLU A 197 -12.14 -7.54 7.90
N TRP A 198 -10.86 -7.60 8.30
CA TRP A 198 -9.93 -6.48 8.16
C TRP A 198 -8.74 -6.87 7.27
N GLY A 199 -8.58 -6.13 6.17
CA GLY A 199 -7.47 -6.31 5.23
C GLY A 199 -6.54 -5.11 5.20
N PHE A 200 -5.24 -5.33 5.03
CA PHE A 200 -4.27 -4.26 4.82
C PHE A 200 -4.43 -3.61 3.44
N THR A 201 -4.38 -2.29 3.38
CA THR A 201 -4.60 -1.49 2.16
C THR A 201 -3.42 -0.60 1.79
N SER A 202 -2.59 -0.23 2.76
CA SER A 202 -1.41 0.59 2.51
C SER A 202 -0.29 0.32 3.51
N VAL A 203 0.96 0.53 3.12
CA VAL A 203 2.12 0.46 4.02
C VAL A 203 3.21 1.43 3.58
N ARG A 204 3.80 2.17 4.53
CA ARG A 204 4.95 3.03 4.31
C ARG A 204 5.96 2.91 5.43
N LYS A 205 7.24 2.96 5.09
CA LYS A 205 8.30 3.11 6.07
C LYS A 205 8.23 4.52 6.70
N VAL A 206 8.35 4.59 8.01
CA VAL A 206 8.41 5.86 8.74
C VAL A 206 9.74 6.55 8.44
N LEU A 207 9.67 7.79 7.97
CA LEU A 207 10.85 8.58 7.59
C LEU A 207 11.85 8.70 8.76
N GLY A 208 13.14 8.55 8.45
CA GLY A 208 14.22 8.63 9.44
C GLY A 208 14.38 7.40 10.33
N THR A 209 13.58 6.35 10.13
CA THR A 209 13.73 5.09 10.88
C THR A 209 14.42 4.02 10.04
N THR A 210 15.02 3.03 10.70
CA THR A 210 15.67 1.92 10.02
C THR A 210 14.71 0.77 9.73
N ASP A 211 13.68 0.58 10.55
CA ASP A 211 12.87 -0.64 10.56
C ASP A 211 11.39 -0.41 10.89
N THR A 212 10.92 0.84 11.01
CA THR A 212 9.56 1.15 11.46
C THR A 212 8.64 1.48 10.29
N TYR A 213 7.42 0.97 10.35
CA TYR A 213 6.41 1.08 9.30
C TYR A 213 5.07 1.51 9.88
N VAL A 214 4.30 2.25 9.07
CA VAL A 214 2.88 2.50 9.27
C VAL A 214 2.09 1.74 8.22
N ALA A 215 0.98 1.12 8.60
CA ALA A 215 0.08 0.47 7.67
C ALA A 215 -1.39 0.79 7.97
N LEU A 216 -2.20 0.81 6.92
CA LEU A 216 -3.66 0.94 7.00
C LEU A 216 -4.32 -0.43 6.88
N LYS A 217 -5.39 -0.64 7.64
CA LYS A 217 -6.36 -1.71 7.44
C LYS A 217 -7.75 -1.14 7.27
N VAL A 218 -8.54 -1.78 6.41
CA VAL A 218 -9.93 -1.45 6.15
C VAL A 218 -10.82 -2.63 6.48
N ARG A 219 -12.00 -2.33 7.05
CA ARG A 219 -13.12 -3.24 7.21
C ARG A 219 -14.20 -2.89 6.18
N GLU A 220 -14.56 -3.88 5.38
CA GLU A 220 -15.58 -3.77 4.33
C GLU A 220 -16.49 -4.99 4.42
N VAL A 221 -17.61 -4.82 5.14
CA VAL A 221 -18.61 -5.87 5.35
C VAL A 221 -19.93 -5.34 4.83
N LYS A 222 -20.61 -6.13 3.98
CA LYS A 222 -21.84 -5.69 3.34
C LYS A 222 -22.93 -5.36 4.36
N GLY A 223 -23.48 -4.15 4.25
CA GLY A 223 -24.54 -3.66 5.14
C GLY A 223 -24.02 -2.99 6.40
N GLU A 224 -22.70 -3.00 6.64
CA GLU A 224 -22.05 -2.31 7.74
C GLU A 224 -21.31 -1.06 7.24
N PRO A 225 -21.12 -0.04 8.09
CA PRO A 225 -20.27 1.09 7.74
C PRO A 225 -18.81 0.65 7.53
N MET A 226 -18.15 1.20 6.52
CA MET A 226 -16.72 0.96 6.30
C MET A 226 -15.92 1.55 7.45
N GLN A 227 -14.78 0.96 7.78
CA GLN A 227 -13.91 1.49 8.85
C GLN A 227 -12.46 1.38 8.44
N SER A 228 -11.67 2.38 8.84
CA SER A 228 -10.22 2.39 8.63
C SER A 228 -9.49 2.52 9.95
N LYS A 229 -8.40 1.78 10.09
CA LYS A 229 -7.49 1.87 11.23
C LYS A 229 -6.05 1.78 10.76
N LEU A 230 -5.13 2.28 11.57
CA LEU A 230 -3.71 2.22 11.30
C LEU A 230 -2.99 1.38 12.36
N ALA A 231 -1.85 0.82 11.98
CA ALA A 231 -0.88 0.22 12.89
C ALA A 231 0.49 0.82 12.65
N VAL A 232 1.32 0.87 13.70
CA VAL A 232 2.76 1.14 13.59
C VAL A 232 3.50 -0.09 14.12
N PHE A 233 4.45 -0.61 13.35
CA PHE A 233 5.17 -1.84 13.67
C PHE A 233 6.61 -1.82 13.15
N ASP A 234 7.44 -2.73 13.66
CA ASP A 234 8.83 -2.91 13.18
C ASP A 234 8.97 -4.10 12.19
N LEU A 235 10.15 -4.25 11.58
CA LEU A 235 10.46 -5.38 10.68
C LEU A 235 10.30 -6.76 11.34
N GLN A 236 10.30 -6.84 12.67
CA GLN A 236 10.08 -8.08 13.38
C GLN A 236 8.60 -8.41 13.55
N GLY A 237 7.70 -7.48 13.21
CA GLY A 237 6.26 -7.61 13.36
C GLY A 237 5.76 -7.22 14.74
N ARG A 238 6.55 -6.48 15.53
CA ARG A 238 6.13 -5.99 16.85
C ARG A 238 5.40 -4.66 16.68
N PHE A 239 4.21 -4.53 17.25
CA PHE A 239 3.49 -3.27 17.28
C PHE A 239 4.17 -2.26 18.20
N LEU A 240 4.16 -0.99 17.79
CA LEU A 240 4.72 0.14 18.53
C LEU A 240 3.65 1.05 19.14
N LEU A 241 2.37 0.74 18.89
CA LEU A 241 1.19 1.34 19.50
C LEU A 241 0.59 0.39 20.56
N ASP A 242 -0.05 0.98 21.56
CA ASP A 242 -0.88 0.30 22.55
C ASP A 242 -2.18 1.11 22.75
N PRO A 243 -3.34 0.61 22.30
CA PRO A 243 -3.56 -0.67 21.62
C PRO A 243 -2.85 -0.76 20.25
N PRO A 244 -2.64 -1.98 19.69
CA PRO A 244 -1.90 -2.20 18.43
C PRO A 244 -2.41 -1.44 17.21
N PHE A 245 -3.70 -1.10 17.19
CA PHE A 245 -4.35 -0.38 16.12
C PHE A 245 -5.01 0.89 16.66
N ALA A 246 -4.87 1.99 15.93
CA ALA A 246 -5.58 3.25 16.19
C ALA A 246 -6.61 3.49 15.07
N SER A 247 -7.85 3.84 15.43
CA SER A 247 -8.86 4.22 14.45
C SER A 247 -8.41 5.48 13.70
N VAL A 248 -8.64 5.50 12.39
CA VAL A 248 -8.41 6.69 11.57
C VAL A 248 -9.66 7.57 11.64
N PRO A 249 -9.56 8.84 12.05
CA PRO A 249 -10.67 9.78 11.99
C PRO A 249 -11.18 9.94 10.55
N GLY A 250 -12.50 10.00 10.37
CA GLY A 250 -13.13 10.05 9.05
C GLY A 250 -14.36 9.14 9.02
N ALA A 251 -15.53 9.72 8.76
CA ALA A 251 -16.80 9.04 8.94
C ALA A 251 -17.00 7.90 7.90
N ASN A 252 -16.89 6.67 8.36
CA ASN A 252 -17.28 5.46 7.63
C ASN A 252 -16.67 5.32 6.22
N VAL A 253 -15.41 5.72 6.03
CA VAL A 253 -14.70 5.68 4.74
C VAL A 253 -13.53 4.69 4.76
N LYS A 254 -13.26 4.15 3.57
CA LYS A 254 -12.11 3.32 3.24
C LYS A 254 -10.93 4.19 2.83
N PHE A 255 -9.85 4.10 3.60
CA PHE A 255 -8.58 4.73 3.29
C PHE A 255 -7.58 3.71 2.77
N GLU A 256 -7.01 3.98 1.60
CA GLU A 256 -6.15 3.03 0.88
C GLU A 256 -4.77 3.59 0.50
N GLY A 257 -4.58 4.90 0.69
CA GLY A 257 -3.27 5.54 0.61
C GLY A 257 -2.83 6.10 1.96
N VAL A 258 -1.61 5.78 2.39
CA VAL A 258 -0.88 6.55 3.41
C VAL A 258 0.41 7.07 2.81
N GLU A 259 0.74 8.33 3.04
CA GLU A 259 2.01 8.91 2.62
C GLU A 259 2.48 9.98 3.61
N PHE A 260 3.81 10.13 3.74
CA PHE A 260 4.43 11.19 4.51
C PHE A 260 4.60 12.43 3.64
N ILE A 261 3.87 13.49 3.94
CA ILE A 261 3.84 14.71 3.13
C ILE A 261 4.57 15.88 3.84
N GLY A 262 5.81 15.63 4.28
CA GLY A 262 6.61 16.57 5.07
C GLY A 262 7.87 17.08 4.38
N ILE A 263 7.73 18.24 3.71
CA ILE A 263 8.70 19.30 3.31
C ILE A 263 9.95 18.93 2.45
N PRO A 264 10.23 19.66 1.33
CA PRO A 264 11.37 19.49 0.40
C PRO A 264 12.80 19.39 0.98
N SER A 265 13.00 19.68 2.26
CA SER A 265 14.31 19.64 2.93
C SER A 265 14.79 18.23 3.31
N MET A 266 13.92 17.21 3.35
CA MET A 266 14.34 15.83 3.69
C MET A 266 15.09 15.10 2.56
N HIS A 267 15.04 15.59 1.32
CA HIS A 267 15.85 15.05 0.21
C HIS A 267 17.36 15.34 0.35
N ARG A 268 17.76 16.11 1.38
CA ARG A 268 19.16 16.27 1.79
C ARG A 268 19.62 15.13 2.72
N TYR A 269 18.70 14.51 3.45
CA TYR A 269 19.00 13.41 4.38
C TYR A 269 19.36 12.10 3.65
N ILE A 270 18.69 11.81 2.53
CA ILE A 270 18.97 10.63 1.69
C ILE A 270 20.32 10.76 0.94
N ARG A 271 20.91 11.96 0.88
CA ARG A 271 22.18 12.25 0.18
C ARG A 271 23.42 12.28 1.07
N GLY A 272 23.39 11.60 2.23
CA GLY A 272 24.61 11.29 3.00
C GLY A 272 25.42 12.50 3.48
N GLN A 273 24.78 13.63 3.76
CA GLN A 273 25.44 14.85 4.26
C GLN A 273 24.60 15.42 5.41
N GLY A 274 24.92 15.03 6.65
CA GLY A 274 24.35 15.63 7.86
C GLY A 274 24.15 14.64 8.99
N SER A 275 25.16 14.53 9.86
CA SER A 275 25.07 13.86 11.16
C SER A 275 24.36 14.75 12.18
N ASP A 276 23.12 14.43 12.55
CA ASP A 276 22.56 14.84 13.86
C ASP A 276 21.43 13.88 14.31
N PRO A 277 21.61 13.08 15.38
CA PRO A 277 20.67 12.03 15.80
C PRO A 277 19.79 12.46 16.99
N SER A 278 18.92 13.48 16.84
CA SER A 278 18.17 14.00 18.00
C SER A 278 16.65 14.20 17.81
N VAL A 279 15.97 13.38 17.00
CA VAL A 279 14.51 13.20 17.16
C VAL A 279 14.27 11.83 17.76
N SER A 280 14.08 11.80 19.08
CA SER A 280 13.83 10.55 19.80
C SER A 280 12.46 9.96 19.43
N MET A 281 12.33 8.63 19.45
CA MET A 281 11.07 7.92 19.21
C MET A 281 9.91 8.39 20.11
N ALA A 282 10.21 8.93 21.29
CA ALA A 282 9.22 9.52 22.18
C ALA A 282 8.59 10.78 21.57
N GLU A 283 9.39 11.60 20.89
CA GLU A 283 8.95 12.83 20.23
C GLU A 283 8.09 12.51 18.99
N CYS A 284 8.43 11.48 18.21
CA CYS A 284 7.62 11.06 17.07
C CYS A 284 6.27 10.46 17.50
N LYS A 285 6.27 9.61 18.54
CA LYS A 285 5.03 9.04 19.11
C LYS A 285 4.13 10.11 19.73
N ARG A 286 4.71 11.10 20.42
CA ARG A 286 4.00 12.24 21.00
C ARG A 286 3.34 13.09 19.91
N ARG A 287 4.07 13.43 18.85
CA ARG A 287 3.57 14.24 17.73
C ARG A 287 2.49 13.54 16.91
N LEU A 288 2.59 12.21 16.70
CA LEU A 288 1.52 11.45 16.05
C LEU A 288 0.23 11.47 16.89
N LYS A 289 0.35 11.30 18.22
CA LYS A 289 -0.80 11.39 19.14
C LYS A 289 -1.42 12.79 19.19
N GLU A 290 -0.61 13.84 19.18
CA GLU A 290 -1.08 15.24 19.19
C GLU A 290 -1.79 15.62 17.89
N HIS A 291 -1.26 15.22 16.72
CA HIS A 291 -1.90 15.52 15.44
C HIS A 291 -3.24 14.79 15.25
N MET A 292 -3.35 13.54 15.73
CA MET A 292 -4.62 12.79 15.74
C MET A 292 -5.65 13.35 16.74
N ALA A 293 -5.22 14.13 17.73
CA ALA A 293 -6.11 14.78 18.69
C ALA A 293 -6.58 16.17 18.21
N ASP A 294 -5.73 16.92 17.48
CA ASP A 294 -6.07 18.26 16.96
C ASP A 294 -7.11 18.21 15.83
N GLU A 295 -7.17 17.16 15.01
CA GLU A 295 -8.23 17.03 13.99
C GLU A 295 -9.65 16.81 14.58
N ALA A 296 -9.76 16.57 15.89
CA ALA A 296 -11.04 16.53 16.60
C ALA A 296 -11.51 17.90 17.13
N SER A 297 -10.72 18.97 16.98
CA SER A 297 -11.05 20.31 17.51
C SER A 297 -10.75 21.43 16.49
N THR A 298 -11.80 22.11 16.02
CA THR A 298 -11.74 23.14 14.97
C THR A 298 -11.08 24.48 15.34
N SER A 299 -10.43 25.08 14.33
CA SER A 299 -10.30 26.52 14.00
C SER A 299 -9.21 27.40 14.67
N LEU A 300 -8.60 28.23 13.82
CA LEU A 300 -7.88 29.51 14.03
C LEU A 300 -6.36 29.51 14.38
N LEU A 301 -5.57 29.78 13.33
CA LEU A 301 -4.41 30.70 13.17
C LEU A 301 -3.20 30.75 14.15
N ARG A 302 -2.04 30.39 13.55
CA ARG A 302 -0.61 30.82 13.73
C ARG A 302 0.23 30.18 14.86
N PRO A 303 1.60 30.17 14.80
CA PRO A 303 2.55 30.45 13.69
C PRO A 303 3.50 29.26 13.35
N ALA A 304 4.31 29.45 12.30
CA ALA A 304 5.23 28.50 11.66
C ALA A 304 5.89 27.45 12.59
N ARG A 305 5.46 26.19 12.46
CA ARG A 305 6.11 24.99 12.97
C ARG A 305 6.46 24.07 11.79
N VAL A 306 7.60 23.39 11.88
CA VAL A 306 7.95 22.31 10.95
C VAL A 306 7.03 21.13 11.21
N GLU A 307 5.97 21.02 10.40
CA GLU A 307 4.95 19.97 10.47
C GLU A 307 5.39 18.77 9.63
N MET A 308 5.48 17.59 10.25
CA MET A 308 5.37 16.32 9.52
C MET A 308 3.90 15.90 9.63
N SER A 309 3.13 16.12 8.58
CA SER A 309 1.80 15.56 8.44
C SER A 309 1.89 14.23 7.67
N ALA A 310 1.21 13.21 8.17
CA ALA A 310 0.84 12.06 7.36
C ALA A 310 -0.51 12.42 6.75
N HIS A 311 -0.67 12.22 5.44
CA HIS A 311 -1.96 12.40 4.79
C HIS A 311 -2.50 11.05 4.35
N VAL A 312 -3.79 10.86 4.64
CA VAL A 312 -4.52 9.65 4.33
C VAL A 312 -5.42 9.97 3.14
N ILE A 313 -5.37 9.14 2.11
CA ILE A 313 -6.15 9.33 0.89
C ILE A 313 -7.32 8.35 0.91
N ALA A 314 -8.53 8.90 0.83
CA ALA A 314 -9.80 8.18 0.85
C ALA A 314 -10.33 7.92 -0.56
N GLU A 315 -11.06 6.81 -0.71
CA GLU A 315 -12.04 6.60 -1.78
C GLU A 315 -13.34 7.36 -1.50
#